data_AF-A0A265E957-F1
#
_entry.id   AF-A0A265E957-F1
#
_cell.length_a   1.000
_cell.length_b   1.000
_cell.length_c   1.000
_cell.angle_alpha   90.00
_cell.angle_beta   90.00
_cell.angle_gamma   90.00
#
_symmetry.space_group_name_H-M   'P 1'
#
loop_
_entity.id
_entity.type
_entity.pdbx_description
1 polymer ?
#
loop_
_entity_poly.entity_id
_entity_poly.type
_entity_poly.pdbx_seq_one_letter_code
_entity_poly.pdbx_strand_id
1 'polypeptide(L)'
;MGKQLYLNLLQSKWIWYLGIFTILMNLLTALSFSDYRGSLMPFINIINGIAVINTTSAYLNIHYMLKSDANHYFFFTLPNTKRNMIKGDYIYYMVMLALTAAIFGSYMTIIQETYYLYGFVMLIGMSLIVMSLYYLGFGKHWLRFLTTGYVIYGVPMLMAYLFHFMPLVNVNQLDRELPGMDFYLYHLPFYTLVAGMVLFIISYAMNQRNITKHDMV
;
A
#
# COMPACT_ATOMS: atom_id res chain seq x y z
N MET A 1 5.99 13.06 -17.16
CA MET A 1 5.06 12.60 -16.10
C MET A 1 3.93 11.74 -16.65
N GLY A 2 3.00 12.27 -17.45
CA GLY A 2 1.80 11.53 -17.91
C GLY A 2 2.10 10.19 -18.60
N LYS A 3 3.16 10.13 -19.42
CA LYS A 3 3.61 8.89 -20.07
C LYS A 3 4.04 7.81 -19.06
N GLN A 4 4.91 8.14 -18.10
CA GLN A 4 5.35 7.20 -17.05
C GLN A 4 4.19 6.72 -16.20
N LEU A 5 3.29 7.63 -15.83
CA LEU A 5 2.12 7.29 -15.02
C LEU A 5 1.21 6.32 -15.78
N TYR A 6 0.88 6.61 -17.04
CA TYR A 6 0.09 5.72 -17.90
C TYR A 6 0.72 4.34 -18.04
N LEU A 7 2.04 4.32 -18.23
CA LEU A 7 2.85 3.12 -18.34
C LEU A 7 2.80 2.28 -17.05
N ASN A 8 3.03 2.88 -15.88
CA ASN A 8 2.93 2.21 -14.57
C ASN A 8 1.49 1.72 -14.30
N LEU A 9 0.46 2.50 -14.66
CA LEU A 9 -0.95 2.16 -14.45
C LEU A 9 -1.41 0.99 -15.35
N LEU A 10 -0.95 0.96 -16.60
CA LEU A 10 -1.33 -0.08 -17.56
C LEU A 10 -0.44 -1.33 -17.54
N GLN A 11 0.72 -1.26 -16.88
CA GLN A 11 1.59 -2.42 -16.70
C GLN A 11 0.85 -3.59 -16.03
N SER A 12 -0.08 -3.28 -15.11
CA SER A 12 -0.84 -4.31 -14.39
C SER A 12 -2.34 -4.05 -14.45
N LYS A 13 -2.92 -4.15 -15.66
CA LYS A 13 -4.38 -4.09 -15.88
C LYS A 13 -5.15 -5.05 -14.94
N TRP A 14 -4.53 -6.17 -14.58
CA TRP A 14 -5.09 -7.16 -13.65
C TRP A 14 -5.32 -6.63 -12.24
N ILE A 15 -4.46 -5.73 -11.74
CA ILE A 15 -4.66 -5.13 -10.40
C ILE A 15 -5.93 -4.28 -10.37
N TRP A 16 -6.22 -3.58 -11.47
CA TRP A 16 -7.46 -2.81 -11.62
C TRP A 16 -8.69 -3.70 -11.66
N TYR A 17 -8.66 -4.74 -12.50
CA TYR A 17 -9.77 -5.68 -12.60
C TYR A 17 -10.02 -6.38 -11.27
N LEU A 18 -8.98 -6.87 -10.61
CA LEU A 18 -9.10 -7.52 -9.30
C LEU A 18 -9.62 -6.55 -8.23
N GLY A 19 -9.10 -5.33 -8.18
CA GLY A 19 -9.51 -4.33 -7.19
C GLY A 19 -10.97 -3.93 -7.36
N ILE A 20 -11.39 -3.59 -8.58
CA ILE A 20 -12.79 -3.24 -8.89
C ILE A 20 -13.71 -4.44 -8.64
N PHE A 21 -13.33 -5.63 -9.09
CA PHE A 21 -14.09 -6.85 -8.84
C PHE A 21 -14.28 -7.10 -7.34
N THR A 22 -13.23 -6.94 -6.54
CA THR A 22 -13.30 -7.11 -5.08
C THR A 22 -14.24 -6.11 -4.43
N ILE A 23 -14.16 -4.84 -4.82
CA ILE A 23 -15.07 -3.79 -4.32
C ILE A 23 -16.52 -4.14 -4.65
N LEU A 24 -16.80 -4.55 -5.89
CA LEU A 24 -18.16 -4.93 -6.31
C LEU A 24 -18.66 -6.15 -5.52
N MET A 25 -17.83 -7.18 -5.36
CA MET A 25 -18.18 -8.37 -4.57
C MET A 25 -18.47 -8.03 -3.11
N ASN A 26 -17.70 -7.11 -2.53
CA ASN A 26 -17.92 -6.65 -1.16
C ASN A 26 -19.26 -5.94 -1.02
N LEU A 27 -19.55 -5.00 -1.92
CA LEU A 27 -20.81 -4.25 -1.92
C LEU A 27 -22.03 -5.16 -2.18
N LEU A 28 -21.93 -6.10 -3.11
CA LEU A 28 -23.00 -7.08 -3.38
C LEU A 28 -23.26 -7.98 -2.16
N THR A 29 -22.21 -8.38 -1.46
CA THR A 29 -22.32 -9.18 -0.24
C THR A 29 -22.86 -8.37 0.95
N ALA A 30 -22.56 -7.08 1.01
CA ALA A 30 -23.16 -6.18 1.98
C ALA A 30 -24.68 -6.00 1.72
N LEU A 31 -25.13 -6.10 0.47
CA LEU A 31 -26.55 -6.00 0.11
C LEU A 31 -27.32 -7.34 0.17
N SER A 32 -26.63 -8.47 0.39
CA SER A 32 -27.27 -9.79 0.44
C SER A 32 -27.95 -10.07 1.78
N PHE A 33 -28.94 -10.98 1.75
CA PHE A 33 -29.61 -11.48 2.96
C PHE A 33 -28.61 -12.20 3.90
N SER A 34 -28.88 -12.19 5.21
CA SER A 34 -27.96 -12.69 6.25
C SER A 34 -27.44 -14.11 6.00
N ASP A 35 -28.31 -15.00 5.52
CA ASP A 35 -28.00 -16.42 5.33
C ASP A 35 -27.01 -16.64 4.17
N TYR A 36 -27.09 -15.81 3.14
CA TYR A 36 -26.13 -15.79 2.03
C TYR A 36 -24.84 -15.08 2.41
N ARG A 37 -24.89 -14.09 3.31
CA ARG A 37 -23.69 -13.38 3.77
C ARG A 37 -22.74 -14.30 4.53
N GLY A 38 -23.25 -15.15 5.43
CA GLY A 38 -22.44 -16.08 6.21
C GLY A 38 -21.72 -17.13 5.36
N SER A 39 -22.41 -17.70 4.36
CA SER A 39 -21.84 -18.74 3.48
C SER A 39 -20.79 -18.20 2.50
N LEU A 40 -20.90 -16.93 2.08
CA LEU A 40 -19.94 -16.29 1.18
C LEU A 40 -18.71 -15.73 1.89
N MET A 41 -18.76 -15.53 3.22
CA MET A 41 -17.71 -14.85 3.99
C MET A 41 -16.30 -15.45 3.80
N PRO A 42 -16.09 -16.78 3.79
CA PRO A 42 -14.75 -17.35 3.57
C PRO A 42 -14.16 -16.96 2.20
N PHE A 43 -14.99 -16.95 1.15
CA PHE A 43 -14.57 -16.57 -0.19
C PHE A 43 -14.24 -15.08 -0.27
N ILE A 44 -15.08 -14.24 0.35
CA ILE A 44 -14.87 -12.79 0.42
C ILE A 44 -13.56 -12.47 1.16
N ASN A 45 -13.26 -13.14 2.27
CA ASN A 45 -12.02 -12.94 3.02
C ASN A 45 -10.79 -13.28 2.18
N ILE A 46 -10.82 -14.38 1.43
CA ILE A 46 -9.72 -14.78 0.54
C ILE A 46 -9.53 -13.75 -0.58
N ILE A 47 -10.60 -13.32 -1.25
CA ILE A 47 -10.54 -12.34 -2.35
C ILE A 47 -9.96 -11.01 -1.83
N ASN A 48 -10.42 -10.53 -0.68
CA ASN A 48 -9.90 -9.31 -0.06
C ASN A 48 -8.42 -9.44 0.31
N GLY A 49 -8.02 -10.57 0.89
CA GLY A 49 -6.61 -10.84 1.20
C GLY A 49 -5.72 -10.78 -0.05
N ILE A 50 -6.12 -11.45 -1.12
CA ILE A 50 -5.40 -11.45 -2.40
C ILE A 50 -5.34 -10.03 -2.99
N ALA A 51 -6.45 -9.30 -2.98
CA ALA A 51 -6.53 -7.96 -3.54
C ALA A 51 -5.65 -6.94 -2.76
N VAL A 52 -5.65 -7.01 -1.43
CA VAL A 52 -4.79 -6.17 -0.58
C VAL A 52 -3.32 -6.52 -0.80
N ILE A 53 -2.94 -7.81 -0.85
CA ILE A 53 -1.56 -8.22 -1.13
C ILE A 53 -1.11 -7.75 -2.53
N ASN A 54 -1.96 -7.90 -3.54
CA ASN A 54 -1.62 -7.49 -4.91
C ASN A 54 -1.48 -5.96 -5.05
N THR A 55 -2.41 -5.19 -4.49
CA THR A 55 -2.33 -3.71 -4.54
C THR A 55 -1.15 -3.19 -3.74
N THR A 56 -0.84 -3.81 -2.60
CA THR A 56 0.30 -3.45 -1.75
C THR A 56 1.64 -3.92 -2.29
N SER A 57 1.72 -5.00 -3.08
CA SER A 57 2.99 -5.44 -3.68
C SER A 57 3.28 -4.78 -5.03
N ALA A 58 2.29 -4.12 -5.61
CA ALA A 58 2.33 -3.55 -6.96
C ALA A 58 3.53 -2.63 -7.21
N TYR A 59 3.78 -1.67 -6.33
CA TYR A 59 4.82 -0.66 -6.53
C TYR A 59 6.25 -1.22 -6.35
N LEU A 60 6.46 -2.22 -5.47
CA LEU A 60 7.75 -2.90 -5.37
C LEU A 60 8.03 -3.69 -6.64
N ASN A 61 6.99 -4.35 -7.16
CA ASN A 61 7.07 -5.19 -8.34
C ASN A 61 7.45 -4.37 -9.59
N ILE A 62 6.94 -3.13 -9.73
CA ILE A 62 7.36 -2.25 -10.84
C ILE A 62 8.87 -2.11 -10.87
N HIS A 63 9.51 -1.78 -9.75
CA HIS A 63 10.95 -1.54 -9.75
C HIS A 63 11.77 -2.82 -9.92
N TYR A 64 11.27 -3.98 -9.47
CA TYR A 64 11.88 -5.27 -9.78
C TYR A 64 11.82 -5.59 -11.27
N MET A 65 10.64 -5.43 -11.88
CA MET A 65 10.46 -5.65 -13.32
C MET A 65 11.31 -4.69 -14.16
N LEU A 66 11.48 -3.44 -13.73
CA LEU A 66 12.41 -2.48 -14.36
C LEU A 66 13.87 -2.96 -14.36
N LYS A 67 14.27 -3.84 -13.43
CA LYS A 67 15.63 -4.41 -13.38
C LYS A 67 15.73 -5.70 -14.20
N SER A 68 14.70 -6.55 -14.18
CA SER A 68 14.78 -7.93 -14.69
C SER A 68 14.33 -8.11 -16.14
N ASP A 69 13.45 -7.24 -16.66
CA ASP A 69 12.78 -7.47 -17.93
C ASP A 69 13.44 -6.70 -19.10
N ALA A 70 13.93 -7.41 -20.11
CA ALA A 70 14.53 -6.81 -21.30
C ALA A 70 13.51 -5.98 -22.12
N ASN A 71 12.23 -6.33 -22.04
CA ASN A 71 11.13 -5.57 -22.67
C ASN A 71 10.79 -4.28 -21.92
N HIS A 72 11.14 -4.17 -20.63
CA HIS A 72 10.96 -2.94 -19.86
C HIS A 72 12.04 -1.90 -20.14
N TYR A 73 13.08 -2.24 -20.93
CA TYR A 73 13.90 -1.22 -21.58
C TYR A 73 13.04 -0.26 -22.41
N PHE A 74 11.85 -0.64 -22.90
CA PHE A 74 10.93 0.28 -23.57
C PHE A 74 10.48 1.46 -22.69
N PHE A 75 10.43 1.28 -21.37
CA PHE A 75 10.12 2.38 -20.43
C PHE A 75 11.29 3.35 -20.27
N PHE A 76 12.52 2.90 -20.59
CA PHE A 76 13.75 3.70 -20.63
C PHE A 76 14.16 4.13 -22.05
N THR A 77 13.61 3.53 -23.12
CA THR A 77 13.95 3.91 -24.51
C THR A 77 13.33 5.24 -24.93
N LEU A 78 12.32 5.72 -24.19
CA LEU A 78 11.78 7.06 -24.36
C LEU A 78 12.50 8.01 -23.39
N PRO A 79 13.13 9.09 -23.87
CA PRO A 79 13.90 10.00 -23.01
C PRO A 79 13.00 10.53 -21.88
N ASN A 80 13.29 10.08 -20.65
CA ASN A 80 12.55 10.47 -19.47
C ASN A 80 13.55 10.81 -18.36
N THR A 81 13.33 11.93 -17.68
CA THR A 81 14.23 12.35 -16.61
C THR A 81 13.96 11.55 -15.34
N LYS A 82 14.98 11.27 -14.52
CA LYS A 82 14.80 10.65 -13.18
C LYS A 82 13.70 11.35 -12.37
N ARG A 83 13.62 12.66 -12.51
CA ARG A 83 12.60 13.51 -11.89
C ARG A 83 11.17 13.11 -12.29
N ASN A 84 10.93 12.84 -13.57
CA ASN A 84 9.62 12.43 -14.07
C ASN A 84 9.25 11.01 -13.65
N MET A 85 10.22 10.11 -13.53
CA MET A 85 10.01 8.75 -13.03
C MET A 85 9.57 8.79 -11.58
N ILE A 86 10.36 9.44 -10.72
CA ILE A 86 10.06 9.59 -9.29
C ILE A 86 8.69 10.27 -9.09
N LYS A 87 8.35 11.31 -9.86
CA LYS A 87 6.99 11.90 -9.80
C LYS A 87 5.90 10.89 -10.16
N GLY A 88 6.11 10.10 -11.21
CA GLY A 88 5.18 9.05 -11.63
C GLY A 88 5.00 7.99 -10.56
N ASP A 89 6.08 7.57 -9.91
CA ASP A 89 6.05 6.53 -8.87
C ASP A 89 5.30 6.99 -7.63
N TYR A 90 5.52 8.23 -7.16
CA TYR A 90 4.77 8.78 -6.02
C TYR A 90 3.26 8.86 -6.32
N ILE A 91 2.88 9.32 -7.51
CA ILE A 91 1.46 9.38 -7.91
C ILE A 91 0.89 7.97 -8.02
N TYR A 92 1.62 7.04 -8.64
CA TYR A 92 1.21 5.65 -8.76
C TYR A 92 0.99 5.00 -7.39
N TYR A 93 1.91 5.21 -6.45
CA TYR A 93 1.79 4.71 -5.09
C TYR A 93 0.55 5.29 -4.38
N MET A 94 0.28 6.60 -4.48
CA MET A 94 -0.94 7.19 -3.92
C MET A 94 -2.21 6.59 -4.53
N VAL A 95 -2.20 6.33 -5.84
CA VAL A 95 -3.32 5.72 -6.55
C VAL A 95 -3.55 4.27 -6.11
N MET A 96 -2.48 3.48 -5.95
CA MET A 96 -2.57 2.11 -5.40
C MET A 96 -3.06 2.12 -3.95
N LEU A 97 -2.55 3.03 -3.11
CA LEU A 97 -2.96 3.16 -1.72
C LEU A 97 -4.44 3.56 -1.60
N ALA A 98 -4.93 4.44 -2.47
CA ALA A 98 -6.35 4.76 -2.56
C ALA A 98 -7.21 3.56 -3.00
N LEU A 99 -6.73 2.75 -3.94
CA LEU A 99 -7.41 1.52 -4.35
C LEU A 99 -7.45 0.50 -3.20
N THR A 100 -6.35 0.30 -2.47
CA THR A 100 -6.30 -0.56 -1.28
C THR A 100 -7.27 -0.06 -0.20
N ALA A 101 -7.34 1.26 0.03
CA ALA A 101 -8.30 1.87 0.95
C ALA A 101 -9.76 1.69 0.51
N ALA A 102 -10.05 1.73 -0.80
CA ALA A 102 -11.39 1.46 -1.31
C ALA A 102 -11.79 -0.02 -1.14
N ILE A 103 -10.87 -0.96 -1.42
CA ILE A 103 -11.09 -2.39 -1.18
C ILE A 103 -11.39 -2.62 0.30
N PHE A 104 -10.55 -2.12 1.20
CA PHE A 104 -10.76 -2.27 2.63
C PHE A 104 -12.02 -1.59 3.13
N GLY A 105 -12.29 -0.35 2.69
CA GLY A 105 -13.49 0.39 3.07
C GLY A 105 -14.77 -0.32 2.64
N SER A 106 -14.80 -0.91 1.43
CA SER A 106 -15.93 -1.74 0.99
C SER A 106 -16.06 -3.02 1.81
N TYR A 107 -14.96 -3.64 2.24
CA TYR A 107 -14.98 -4.82 3.13
C TYR A 107 -15.55 -4.50 4.53
N MET A 108 -15.27 -3.30 5.07
CA MET A 108 -15.84 -2.85 6.35
C MET A 108 -17.37 -2.76 6.32
N THR A 109 -17.98 -2.55 5.15
CA THR A 109 -19.46 -2.54 5.03
C THR A 109 -20.09 -3.90 5.34
N ILE A 110 -19.32 -4.99 5.24
CA ILE A 110 -19.76 -6.36 5.50
C ILE A 110 -19.56 -6.72 6.98
N ILE A 111 -18.36 -6.46 7.50
CA ILE A 111 -17.96 -6.89 8.86
C ILE A 111 -18.58 -6.00 9.93
N GLN A 112 -18.73 -4.70 9.68
CA GLN A 112 -19.27 -3.72 10.63
C GLN A 112 -18.50 -3.59 11.95
N GLU A 113 -17.32 -4.20 12.06
CA GLU A 113 -16.48 -4.14 13.26
C GLU A 113 -15.45 -3.01 13.13
N THR A 114 -15.66 -1.98 13.94
CA THR A 114 -14.88 -0.73 13.89
C THR A 114 -13.42 -0.91 14.26
N TYR A 115 -13.04 -1.99 14.96
CA TYR A 115 -11.66 -2.20 15.38
C TYR A 115 -10.70 -2.51 14.23
N TYR A 116 -11.19 -3.11 13.15
CA TYR A 116 -10.40 -3.34 11.94
C TYR A 116 -9.98 -2.03 11.27
N LEU A 117 -10.77 -0.96 11.40
CA LEU A 117 -10.44 0.36 10.88
C LEU A 117 -9.14 0.88 11.49
N TYR A 118 -8.96 0.77 12.81
CA TYR A 118 -7.74 1.22 13.48
C TYR A 118 -6.51 0.44 13.01
N GLY A 119 -6.63 -0.88 12.88
CA GLY A 119 -5.56 -1.72 12.37
C GLY A 119 -5.17 -1.34 10.94
N PHE A 120 -6.15 -1.03 10.10
CA PHE A 120 -5.90 -0.59 8.73
C PHE A 120 -5.26 0.80 8.64
N VAL A 121 -5.70 1.74 9.48
CA VAL A 121 -5.08 3.07 9.61
C VAL A 121 -3.60 2.93 9.99
N MET A 122 -3.28 2.04 10.92
CA MET A 122 -1.90 1.73 11.31
C MET A 122 -1.10 1.17 10.12
N LEU A 123 -1.65 0.22 9.38
CA LEU A 123 -0.99 -0.37 8.21
C LEU A 123 -0.75 0.65 7.09
N ILE A 124 -1.69 1.54 6.81
CA ILE A 124 -1.50 2.64 5.85
C ILE A 124 -0.39 3.57 6.33
N GLY A 125 -0.45 3.99 7.60
CA GLY A 125 0.56 4.88 8.18
C GLY A 125 1.96 4.29 8.08
N MET A 126 2.09 3.02 8.45
CA MET A 126 3.36 2.31 8.36
C MET A 126 3.84 2.14 6.92
N SER A 127 2.92 1.82 5.99
CA SER A 127 3.22 1.73 4.56
C SER A 127 3.81 3.05 4.04
N LEU A 128 3.23 4.20 4.41
CA LEU A 128 3.71 5.52 4.03
C LEU A 128 5.12 5.81 4.58
N ILE A 129 5.36 5.50 5.85
CA ILE A 129 6.68 5.68 6.49
C ILE A 129 7.74 4.89 5.72
N VAL A 130 7.47 3.61 5.51
CA VAL A 130 8.43 2.68 4.93
C VAL A 130 8.65 2.98 3.46
N MET A 131 7.61 3.36 2.72
CA MET A 131 7.73 3.78 1.33
C MET A 131 8.53 5.08 1.20
N SER A 132 8.38 6.01 2.14
CA SER A 132 9.18 7.24 2.19
C SER A 132 10.68 6.92 2.33
N LEU A 133 11.02 6.01 3.24
CA LEU A 133 12.40 5.53 3.43
C LEU A 133 12.93 4.84 2.17
N TYR A 134 12.11 3.99 1.55
CA TYR A 134 12.44 3.33 0.30
C TYR A 134 12.74 4.34 -0.80
N TYR A 135 11.90 5.37 -0.97
CA TYR A 135 12.12 6.39 -2.00
C TYR A 135 13.34 7.26 -1.74
N LEU A 136 13.70 7.55 -0.49
CA LEU A 136 14.95 8.24 -0.17
C LEU A 136 16.17 7.40 -0.60
N GLY A 137 16.13 6.09 -0.34
CA GLY A 137 17.15 5.15 -0.82
C GLY A 137 17.20 5.06 -2.34
N PHE A 138 16.04 4.93 -3.00
CA PHE A 138 15.91 4.86 -4.45
C PHE A 138 16.38 6.13 -5.15
N GLY A 139 16.07 7.32 -4.61
CA GLY A 139 16.54 8.59 -5.15
C GLY A 139 18.07 8.71 -5.18
N LYS A 140 18.76 8.12 -4.19
CA LYS A 140 20.23 8.18 -4.07
C LYS A 140 20.95 7.03 -4.79
N HIS A 141 20.40 5.81 -4.74
CA HIS A 141 21.07 4.60 -5.17
C HIS A 141 20.39 3.90 -6.37
N TRP A 142 19.28 4.44 -6.86
CA TRP A 142 18.51 3.92 -7.99
C TRP A 142 18.17 2.43 -7.81
N LEU A 143 18.24 1.64 -8.89
CA LEU A 143 17.90 0.22 -8.93
C LEU A 143 18.93 -0.71 -8.22
N ARG A 144 19.99 -0.17 -7.59
CA ARG A 144 21.10 -0.97 -7.04
C ARG A 144 20.69 -1.89 -5.88
N PHE A 145 19.76 -1.44 -5.03
CA PHE A 145 19.38 -2.14 -3.78
C PHE A 145 17.89 -2.54 -3.73
N LEU A 146 17.34 -2.99 -4.86
CA LEU A 146 15.92 -3.35 -4.96
C LEU A 146 15.49 -4.44 -3.98
N THR A 147 16.29 -5.51 -3.82
CA THR A 147 16.03 -6.60 -2.88
C THR A 147 16.02 -6.12 -1.43
N THR A 148 16.90 -5.20 -1.06
CA THR A 148 16.89 -4.56 0.26
C THR A 148 15.60 -3.77 0.48
N GLY A 149 15.06 -3.15 -0.58
CA GLY A 149 13.77 -2.48 -0.55
C GLY A 149 12.59 -3.39 -0.20
N TYR A 150 12.58 -4.63 -0.69
CA TYR A 150 11.55 -5.62 -0.32
C TYR A 150 11.62 -5.98 1.17
N VAL A 151 12.82 -6.11 1.74
CA VAL A 151 13.01 -6.42 3.16
C VAL A 151 12.60 -5.21 4.02
N ILE A 152 13.06 -4.02 3.65
CA ILE A 152 12.70 -2.77 4.31
C ILE A 152 11.18 -2.56 4.26
N TYR A 153 10.50 -2.96 3.19
CA TYR A 153 9.04 -2.88 3.09
C TYR A 153 8.29 -3.99 3.84
N GLY A 154 8.65 -5.25 3.60
CA GLY A 154 7.92 -6.41 4.09
C GLY A 154 8.00 -6.60 5.60
N VAL A 155 9.19 -6.41 6.20
CA VAL A 155 9.39 -6.67 7.63
C VAL A 155 8.55 -5.73 8.51
N PRO A 156 8.58 -4.40 8.33
CA PRO A 156 7.82 -3.51 9.21
C PRO A 156 6.31 -3.60 8.98
N MET A 157 5.87 -3.88 7.75
CA MET A 157 4.45 -4.15 7.46
C MET A 157 3.97 -5.44 8.13
N LEU A 158 4.77 -6.50 8.09
CA LEU A 158 4.48 -7.75 8.78
C LEU A 158 4.45 -7.55 10.29
N MET A 159 5.39 -6.77 10.85
CA MET A 159 5.41 -6.43 12.26
C MET A 159 4.15 -5.65 12.67
N ALA A 160 3.75 -4.63 11.91
CA ALA A 160 2.51 -3.89 12.16
C ALA A 160 1.27 -4.81 12.08
N TYR A 161 1.25 -5.76 11.14
CA TYR A 161 0.18 -6.73 11.04
C TYR A 161 0.13 -7.68 12.27
N LEU A 162 1.25 -8.31 12.61
CA LEU A 162 1.31 -9.31 13.69
C LEU A 162 1.14 -8.70 15.08
N PHE A 163 1.71 -7.52 15.33
CA PHE A 163 1.76 -6.94 16.67
C PHE A 163 0.73 -5.84 16.91
N HIS A 164 -0.01 -5.41 15.88
CA HIS A 164 -1.04 -4.38 16.02
C HIS A 164 -2.39 -4.82 15.45
N PHE A 165 -2.42 -5.31 14.22
CA PHE A 165 -3.67 -5.74 13.58
C PHE A 165 -4.23 -7.03 14.19
N MET A 166 -3.41 -8.07 14.38
CA MET A 166 -3.85 -9.32 15.00
C MET A 166 -4.37 -9.14 16.44
N PRO A 167 -3.71 -8.37 17.32
CA PRO A 167 -4.24 -8.04 18.64
C PRO A 167 -5.61 -7.35 18.59
N LEU A 168 -5.88 -6.50 17.59
CA LEU A 168 -7.19 -5.88 17.40
C LEU A 168 -8.31 -6.90 17.08
N VAL A 169 -7.98 -8.05 16.49
CA VAL A 169 -8.95 -9.14 16.24
C VAL A 169 -9.27 -9.91 17.52
N ASN A 170 -8.31 -9.99 18.44
CA ASN A 170 -8.43 -10.76 19.67
C ASN A 170 -8.71 -9.86 20.90
N VAL A 171 -9.34 -8.69 20.72
CA VAL A 171 -9.54 -7.72 21.80
C VAL A 171 -10.41 -8.26 22.94
N ASN A 172 -11.23 -9.29 22.70
CA ASN A 172 -11.98 -10.00 23.74
C ASN A 172 -11.09 -10.94 24.60
N GLN A 173 -9.87 -11.25 24.15
CA GLN A 173 -8.91 -12.13 24.83
C GLN A 173 -7.69 -11.37 25.39
N LEU A 174 -7.51 -10.11 25.02
CA LEU A 174 -6.45 -9.25 25.56
C LEU A 174 -6.94 -8.62 26.85
N ASP A 175 -6.14 -8.75 27.92
CA ASP A 175 -6.33 -8.00 29.16
C ASP A 175 -6.28 -6.50 28.84
N ARG A 176 -7.45 -5.91 28.66
CA ARG A 176 -7.65 -4.45 28.54
C ARG A 176 -7.23 -3.71 29.82
N GLU A 177 -6.91 -4.44 30.88
CA GLU A 177 -6.46 -3.91 32.17
C GLU A 177 -5.00 -3.42 32.14
N LEU A 178 -4.23 -3.73 31.08
CA LEU A 178 -2.87 -3.21 30.93
C LEU A 178 -2.90 -1.69 30.65
N PRO A 179 -2.25 -0.86 31.49
CA PRO A 179 -2.27 0.59 31.32
C PRO A 179 -1.61 0.97 29.98
N GLY A 180 -2.33 1.77 29.18
CA GLY A 180 -1.87 2.26 27.88
C GLY A 180 -2.28 1.43 26.66
N MET A 181 -2.97 0.29 26.83
CA MET A 181 -3.44 -0.50 25.69
C MET A 181 -4.50 0.22 24.85
N ASP A 182 -5.37 1.03 25.46
CA ASP A 182 -6.33 1.84 24.69
C ASP A 182 -5.63 2.87 23.81
N PHE A 183 -4.57 3.51 24.32
CA PHE A 183 -3.77 4.42 23.53
C PHE A 183 -3.08 3.68 22.38
N TYR A 184 -2.47 2.53 22.67
CA TYR A 184 -1.83 1.69 21.67
C TYR A 184 -2.83 1.30 20.58
N LEU A 185 -3.99 0.73 20.91
CA LEU A 185 -4.94 0.20 19.93
C LEU A 185 -5.69 1.28 19.14
N TYR A 186 -5.99 2.44 19.76
CA TYR A 186 -6.94 3.41 19.19
C TYR A 186 -6.33 4.76 18.82
N HIS A 187 -5.23 5.18 19.43
CA HIS A 187 -4.61 6.48 19.17
C HIS A 187 -3.33 6.38 18.33
N LEU A 188 -2.46 5.41 18.63
CA LEU A 188 -1.22 5.17 17.87
C LEU A 188 -1.43 5.02 16.35
N PRO A 189 -2.49 4.34 15.84
CA PRO A 189 -2.77 4.29 14.41
C PRO A 189 -2.80 5.66 13.74
N PHE A 190 -3.51 6.62 14.33
CA PHE A 190 -3.68 7.94 13.74
C PHE A 190 -2.38 8.75 13.79
N TYR A 191 -1.63 8.67 14.89
CA TYR A 191 -0.32 9.30 14.96
C TYR A 191 0.65 8.73 13.92
N THR A 192 0.63 7.41 13.74
CA THR A 192 1.44 6.72 12.73
C THR A 192 1.03 7.15 11.31
N LEU A 193 -0.27 7.29 11.06
CA LEU A 193 -0.78 7.81 9.79
C LEU A 193 -0.30 9.24 9.52
N VAL A 194 -0.45 10.15 10.48
CA VAL A 194 -0.01 11.55 10.35
C VAL A 194 1.50 11.62 10.14
N ALA A 195 2.29 10.88 10.92
CA ALA A 195 3.74 10.81 10.75
C ALA A 195 4.12 10.28 9.37
N GLY A 196 3.44 9.22 8.89
CA GLY A 196 3.62 8.67 7.56
C GLY A 196 3.31 9.67 6.45
N MET A 197 2.19 10.40 6.53
CA MET A 197 1.85 11.45 5.56
C MET A 197 2.91 12.55 5.51
N VAL A 198 3.36 13.03 6.68
CA VAL A 198 4.39 14.07 6.79
C VAL A 198 5.71 13.58 6.17
N LEU A 199 6.16 12.36 6.50
CA LEU A 199 7.37 11.78 5.92
C LEU A 199 7.26 11.56 4.42
N PHE A 200 6.08 11.21 3.91
CA PHE A 200 5.84 11.03 2.47
C PHE A 200 5.96 12.36 1.72
N ILE A 201 5.43 13.45 2.28
CA ILE A 201 5.56 14.80 1.71
C ILE A 201 7.02 15.26 1.76
N ILE A 202 7.71 15.07 2.89
CA ILE A 202 9.11 15.47 3.06
C ILE A 202 10.01 14.70 2.09
N SER A 203 9.85 13.38 2.00
CA SER A 203 10.65 12.54 1.10
C SER A 203 10.46 12.92 -0.36
N TYR A 204 9.22 13.24 -0.77
CA TYR A 204 8.95 13.79 -2.09
C TYR A 204 9.74 15.09 -2.34
N ALA A 205 9.64 16.06 -1.42
CA ALA A 205 10.30 17.34 -1.56
C ALA A 205 11.84 17.22 -1.60
N MET A 206 12.41 16.34 -0.77
CA MET A 206 13.85 16.07 -0.74
C MET A 206 14.33 15.42 -2.05
N ASN A 207 13.63 14.40 -2.53
CA ASN A 207 13.98 13.74 -3.78
C ASN A 207 13.86 14.70 -4.98
N GLN A 208 12.87 15.59 -5.01
CA GLN A 208 12.78 16.61 -6.06
C GLN A 208 13.95 17.59 -6.05
N ARG A 209 14.53 17.90 -4.88
CA ARG A 209 15.69 18.81 -4.75
C ARG A 209 17.01 18.13 -5.13
N ASN A 210 17.16 16.84 -4.81
CA ASN A 210 18.41 16.11 -4.99
C ASN A 210 18.66 15.63 -6.43
N ILE A 211 17.66 15.66 -7.31
CA ILE A 211 17.81 15.25 -8.72
C ILE A 211 18.34 16.43 -9.54
N THR A 212 19.59 16.34 -9.99
CA THR A 212 20.18 17.25 -10.97
C THR A 212 19.38 17.26 -12.28
N LYS A 213 19.11 18.45 -12.83
CA LYS A 213 18.26 18.71 -14.02
C LYS A 213 18.63 17.89 -15.28
N HIS A 214 19.80 17.26 -15.31
CA HIS A 214 20.37 16.58 -16.48
C HIS A 214 20.62 15.08 -16.29
N ASP A 215 20.12 14.46 -15.23
CA ASP A 215 20.10 13.00 -15.12
C ASP A 215 19.01 12.43 -16.05
N MET A 216 19.34 12.36 -17.34
CA MET A 216 18.67 11.49 -18.30
C MET A 216 19.09 10.05 -17.97
N VAL A 217 18.12 9.15 -17.84
CA VAL A 217 18.36 7.69 -17.77
C VAL A 217 18.17 7.12 -19.15
#